data_AF-A0AAV0NLY6-F1
#
_entry.id   AF-A0AAV0NLY6-F1
#
_cell.length_a   1.000
_cell.length_b   1.000
_cell.length_c   1.000
_cell.angle_alpha   90.00
_cell.angle_beta   90.00
_cell.angle_gamma   90.00
#
_symmetry.space_group_name_H-M   'P 1'
#
loop_
_entity.id
_entity.type
_entity.pdbx_description
1 polymer ?
#
loop_
_entity_poly.entity_id
_entity_poly.type
_entity_poly.pdbx_seq_one_letter_code
_entity_poly.pdbx_strand_id
1 'polypeptide(L)'
;MQLLSLLTSFDLSKFVEGSFPAPPRTLAGGQSNPDYIAWRRLDQLVFSWIAGSLSDSVLSRLVGCSTALEAWTRLASTYGSSNDKRYAACAPSSTSFLVVRSLVPIPCSCTRPR
;
A
#
# COMPACT_ATOMS: atom_id res chain seq x y z
N MET A 1 -11.69 3.19 9.07
CA MET A 1 -12.23 3.01 7.71
C MET A 1 -11.60 1.78 7.08
N GLN A 2 -12.41 0.85 6.55
CA GLN A 2 -11.98 -0.41 5.92
C GLN A 2 -11.46 -0.17 4.49
N LEU A 3 -10.29 0.47 4.34
CA LEU A 3 -9.65 0.70 3.03
C LEU A 3 -9.57 -0.59 2.19
N LEU A 4 -9.27 -1.72 2.83
CA LEU A 4 -9.20 -3.04 2.20
C LEU A 4 -10.52 -3.43 1.52
N SER A 5 -11.67 -3.17 2.16
CA SER A 5 -12.98 -3.50 1.58
C SER A 5 -13.25 -2.72 0.30
N LEU A 6 -12.81 -1.46 0.21
CA LEU A 6 -12.90 -0.67 -1.02
C LEU A 6 -11.96 -1.20 -2.11
N LEU A 7 -10.72 -1.53 -1.76
CA LEU A 7 -9.79 -2.08 -2.75
C LEU A 7 -10.28 -3.42 -3.31
N THR A 8 -10.88 -4.26 -2.47
CA THR A 8 -11.49 -5.53 -2.90
C THR A 8 -12.73 -5.30 -3.77
N SER A 9 -13.61 -4.35 -3.43
CA SER A 9 -14.82 -4.10 -4.22
C SER A 9 -14.56 -3.54 -5.61
N PHE A 10 -13.40 -2.88 -5.81
CA PHE A 10 -12.99 -2.30 -7.08
C PHE A 10 -11.94 -3.14 -7.83
N ASP A 11 -11.60 -4.35 -7.36
CA ASP A 11 -10.56 -5.21 -7.93
C ASP A 11 -9.18 -4.51 -8.07
N LEU A 12 -8.86 -3.62 -7.11
CA LEU A 12 -7.62 -2.84 -7.08
C LEU A 12 -6.56 -3.43 -6.15
N SER A 13 -6.88 -4.51 -5.45
CA SER A 13 -5.92 -5.26 -4.61
C SER A 13 -4.65 -5.65 -5.37
N LYS A 14 -4.75 -5.90 -6.68
CA LYS A 14 -3.63 -6.24 -7.58
C LYS A 14 -2.52 -5.20 -7.66
N PHE A 15 -2.82 -3.91 -7.42
CA PHE A 15 -1.81 -2.83 -7.39
C PHE A 15 -0.97 -2.87 -6.12
N VAL A 16 -1.57 -3.35 -5.03
CA VAL A 16 -0.95 -3.45 -3.71
C VAL A 16 -0.12 -4.74 -3.59
N GLU A 17 -0.58 -5.80 -4.24
CA GLU A 17 0.10 -7.10 -4.27
C GLU A 17 1.26 -7.16 -5.27
N GLY A 18 1.31 -6.24 -6.25
CA GLY A 18 2.34 -6.22 -7.29
C GLY A 18 2.10 -7.21 -8.43
N SER A 19 0.93 -7.84 -8.46
CA SER A 19 0.48 -8.72 -9.55
C SER A 19 0.26 -7.96 -10.87
N PHE A 20 0.16 -6.62 -10.81
CA PHE A 20 -0.08 -5.75 -11.97
C PHE A 20 1.05 -4.72 -12.17
N PRO A 21 2.18 -5.13 -12.80
CA PRO A 21 3.33 -4.24 -13.01
C PRO A 21 3.02 -3.12 -14.01
N ALA A 22 3.76 -2.00 -13.88
CA ALA A 22 3.62 -0.86 -14.77
C ALA A 22 3.98 -1.25 -16.21
N PRO A 23 3.10 -1.02 -17.20
CA PRO A 23 3.43 -1.25 -18.60
C PRO A 23 4.46 -0.21 -19.08
N PRO A 24 5.11 -0.45 -20.24
CA PRO A 24 6.10 0.48 -20.78
C PRO A 24 5.49 1.87 -20.99
N ARG A 25 6.20 2.93 -20.58
CA ARG A 25 5.75 4.33 -20.75
C ARG A 25 5.56 4.72 -22.21
N THR A 26 6.39 4.15 -23.07
CA THR A 26 6.50 4.51 -24.47
C THR A 26 6.46 3.24 -25.32
N LEU A 27 5.71 3.29 -26.41
CA LEU A 27 5.66 2.23 -27.43
C LEU A 27 6.92 2.29 -28.30
N ALA A 28 7.18 1.22 -29.07
CA ALA A 28 8.37 1.11 -29.92
C ALA A 28 8.52 2.29 -30.93
N GLY A 29 7.43 2.98 -31.26
CA GLY A 29 7.41 4.17 -32.12
C GLY A 29 7.62 5.51 -31.41
N GLY A 30 8.06 5.54 -30.14
CA GLY A 30 8.26 6.79 -29.40
C GLY A 30 6.97 7.45 -28.91
N GLN A 31 5.81 6.84 -29.14
CA GLN A 31 4.51 7.34 -28.70
C GLN A 31 4.20 6.92 -27.27
N SER A 32 3.50 7.79 -26.52
CA SER A 32 3.02 7.49 -25.17
C SER A 32 2.09 6.29 -25.17
N ASN A 33 2.30 5.35 -24.26
CA ASN A 33 1.45 4.17 -24.14
C ASN A 33 0.14 4.52 -23.41
N PRO A 34 -1.04 4.40 -24.05
CA PRO A 34 -2.32 4.67 -23.38
C PRO A 34 -2.57 3.73 -22.20
N ASP A 35 -2.06 2.49 -22.24
CA ASP A 35 -2.19 1.53 -21.14
C ASP A 35 -1.39 1.96 -19.92
N TYR A 36 -0.23 2.59 -20.12
CA TYR A 36 0.53 3.21 -19.02
C TYR A 36 -0.23 4.36 -18.38
N ILE A 37 -0.92 5.18 -19.18
CA ILE A 37 -1.72 6.28 -18.65
C ILE A 37 -2.90 5.73 -17.83
N ALA A 38 -3.60 4.71 -18.33
CA ALA A 38 -4.68 4.05 -17.61
C ALA A 38 -4.19 3.40 -16.32
N TRP A 39 -3.10 2.64 -16.37
CA TRP A 39 -2.44 2.05 -15.22
C TRP A 39 -2.06 3.13 -14.19
N ARG A 40 -1.45 4.22 -14.64
CA ARG A 40 -1.00 5.32 -13.76
C ARG A 40 -2.16 6.00 -13.05
N ARG A 41 -3.31 6.17 -13.71
CA ARG A 41 -4.51 6.74 -13.08
C ARG A 41 -5.02 5.86 -11.94
N LEU A 42 -5.07 4.55 -12.16
CA LEU A 42 -5.50 3.59 -11.14
C LEU A 42 -4.49 3.49 -9.99
N ASP A 43 -3.19 3.44 -10.29
CA ASP A 43 -2.13 3.47 -9.28
C ASP A 43 -2.22 4.71 -8.39
N GLN A 44 -2.41 5.90 -8.98
CA GLN A 44 -2.57 7.13 -8.21
C GLN A 44 -3.88 7.20 -7.43
N LEU A 45 -4.98 6.62 -7.94
CA LEU A 45 -6.23 6.48 -7.21
C LEU A 45 -6.02 5.64 -5.94
N VAL A 46 -5.40 4.47 -6.08
CA VAL A 46 -5.07 3.59 -4.94
C VAL A 46 -4.14 4.30 -3.96
N PHE A 47 -3.11 5.00 -4.45
CA PHE A 47 -2.20 5.78 -3.61
C PHE A 47 -2.95 6.85 -2.81
N SER A 48 -3.89 7.57 -3.44
CA SER A 48 -4.70 8.59 -2.78
C SER A 48 -5.62 8.00 -1.69
N TRP A 49 -6.16 6.80 -1.93
CA TRP A 49 -6.98 6.09 -0.93
C TRP A 49 -6.14 5.60 0.24
N ILE A 50 -4.94 5.08 -0.03
CA ILE A 50 -3.96 4.74 1.02
C ILE A 50 -3.62 5.99 1.81
N ALA A 51 -3.21 7.07 1.15
CA ALA A 51 -2.86 8.34 1.78
C ALA A 51 -4.01 8.91 2.64
N GLY A 52 -5.24 8.93 2.12
CA GLY A 52 -6.43 9.41 2.84
C GLY A 52 -6.86 8.53 4.02
N SER A 53 -6.38 7.29 4.11
CA SER A 53 -6.64 6.41 5.25
C SER A 53 -5.65 6.58 6.40
N LEU A 54 -4.55 7.30 6.17
CA LEU A 54 -3.43 7.46 7.09
C LEU A 54 -3.47 8.82 7.80
N SER A 55 -2.86 8.90 8.98
CA SER A 55 -2.62 10.17 9.66
C SER A 55 -1.41 10.91 9.08
N ASP A 56 -1.34 12.23 9.26
CA ASP A 56 -0.25 13.09 8.75
C ASP A 56 1.15 12.60 9.15
N SER A 57 1.27 12.03 10.34
CA SER A 57 2.50 11.42 10.85
C SER A 57 3.00 10.27 9.96
N VAL A 58 2.10 9.46 9.40
CA VAL A 58 2.45 8.34 8.52
C VAL A 58 2.59 8.79 7.08
N LEU A 59 1.80 9.79 6.64
CA LEU A 59 1.95 10.42 5.34
C LEU A 59 3.36 11.00 5.13
N SER A 60 3.94 11.61 6.17
CA SER A 60 5.33 12.10 6.13
C SER A 60 6.34 11.00 5.76
N ARG A 61 6.04 9.74 6.10
CA ARG A 61 6.89 8.57 5.79
C ARG A 61 6.71 8.07 4.37
N LEU A 62 5.62 8.43 3.70
CA LEU A 62 5.36 8.10 2.29
C LEU A 62 5.94 9.11 1.30
N VAL A 63 6.53 10.20 1.81
CA VAL A 63 7.21 11.19 0.97
C VAL A 63 8.33 10.50 0.17
N GLY A 64 8.27 10.66 -1.16
CA GLY A 64 9.19 10.03 -2.11
C GLY A 64 8.69 8.73 -2.74
N CYS A 65 7.60 8.13 -2.24
CA CYS A 65 6.95 7.01 -2.92
C CYS A 65 6.19 7.51 -4.16
N SER A 66 6.45 6.88 -5.30
CA SER A 66 5.91 7.28 -6.59
C SER A 66 4.74 6.41 -7.05
N THR A 67 4.58 5.23 -6.45
CA THR A 67 3.54 4.24 -6.75
C THR A 67 2.81 3.78 -5.49
N ALA A 68 1.58 3.29 -5.66
CA ALA A 68 0.80 2.70 -4.57
C ALA A 68 1.51 1.48 -3.95
N LEU A 69 2.18 0.69 -4.79
CA LEU A 69 2.95 -0.47 -4.35
C LEU A 69 4.11 -0.04 -3.44
N GLU A 70 4.93 0.92 -3.85
CA GLU A 70 6.03 1.43 -3.01
C GLU A 70 5.51 1.95 -1.67
N ALA A 71 4.41 2.70 -1.69
CA ALA A 71 3.79 3.21 -0.48
C ALA A 71 3.35 2.07 0.45
N TRP A 72 2.68 1.07 -0.11
CA TRP A 72 2.23 -0.09 0.65
C TRP A 72 3.38 -0.92 1.20
N THR A 73 4.39 -1.24 0.39
CA THR A 73 5.57 -1.97 0.84
C THR A 73 6.30 -1.23 1.95
N ARG A 74 6.40 0.10 1.86
CA ARG A 74 7.02 0.93 2.90
C ARG A 74 6.21 0.91 4.19
N LEU A 75 4.88 0.98 4.12
CA LEU A 75 4.01 0.81 5.28
C LEU A 75 4.15 -0.59 5.89
N ALA A 76 4.15 -1.63 5.05
CA ALA A 76 4.30 -3.01 5.49
C ALA A 76 5.65 -3.25 6.16
N SER A 77 6.74 -2.69 5.64
CA SER A 77 8.06 -2.77 6.29
C SER A 77 8.10 -2.01 7.62
N THR A 78 7.49 -0.83 7.64
CA THR A 78 7.49 0.07 8.80
C THR A 78 6.66 -0.47 9.97
N TYR A 79 5.49 -1.04 9.68
CA TYR A 79 4.49 -1.43 10.67
C TYR A 79 4.26 -2.94 10.73
N GLY A 80 4.82 -3.72 9.80
CA GLY A 80 4.83 -5.18 9.84
C GLY A 80 5.88 -5.77 10.76
N SER A 81 6.59 -4.92 11.52
CA SER A 81 7.54 -5.35 12.54
C SER A 81 6.91 -5.34 13.93
N SER A 82 5.95 -6.24 14.15
CA SER A 82 5.69 -6.76 15.48
C SER A 82 6.03 -8.25 15.47
N ASN A 83 7.23 -8.51 16.00
CA ASN A 83 7.74 -9.78 16.54
C ASN A 83 7.85 -10.98 15.58
N ASP A 84 8.95 -11.04 14.81
CA ASP A 84 9.85 -12.20 14.82
C ASP A 84 11.20 -11.91 14.10
N LYS A 85 12.32 -12.06 14.82
CA LYS A 85 13.69 -11.95 14.27
C LYS A 85 14.22 -13.30 13.75
N ARG A 86 13.37 -14.24 13.32
CA ARG A 86 13.79 -15.61 12.93
C ARG A 86 13.23 -16.16 11.62
N TYR A 87 12.42 -15.43 10.84
CA TYR A 87 12.04 -15.88 9.50
C TYR A 87 12.77 -15.11 8.40
N ALA A 88 14.10 -15.20 8.42
CA ALA A 88 14.87 -15.08 7.20
C ALA A 88 14.93 -16.47 6.56
N ALA A 89 14.54 -16.54 5.28
CA ALA A 89 14.55 -17.70 4.38
C ALA A 89 13.21 -18.45 4.23
N CYS A 90 12.76 -18.48 2.97
CA CYS A 90 11.69 -19.26 2.34
C CYS A 90 10.27 -18.65 2.22
N ALA A 91 10.01 -18.27 0.95
CA ALA A 91 8.76 -18.38 0.18
C ALA A 91 7.75 -17.20 0.18
N PRO A 92 7.21 -16.85 -1.01
CA PRO A 92 6.14 -15.88 -1.16
C PRO A 92 4.81 -16.60 -0.89
N SER A 93 4.32 -16.52 0.35
CA SER A 93 2.96 -16.94 0.68
C SER A 93 2.24 -15.81 1.41
N SER A 94 1.36 -15.13 0.66
CA SER A 94 0.05 -14.64 1.11
C SER A 94 -0.07 -14.12 2.56
N THR A 95 0.85 -13.26 3.01
CA THR A 95 0.82 -12.70 4.38
C THR A 95 0.97 -11.18 4.42
N SER A 96 0.74 -10.48 3.30
CA SER A 96 0.75 -9.00 3.26
C SER A 96 -0.56 -8.37 3.76
N PHE A 97 -1.65 -9.14 3.87
CA PHE A 97 -2.97 -8.62 4.26
C PHE A 97 -3.16 -8.43 5.77
N LEU A 98 -2.37 -9.11 6.62
CA LEU A 98 -2.53 -9.00 8.08
C LEU A 98 -1.81 -7.79 8.68
N VAL A 99 -0.79 -7.25 8.02
CA VAL A 99 -0.01 -6.11 8.55
C VAL A 99 -0.86 -4.84 8.64
N VAL A 100 -1.77 -4.62 7.69
CA VAL A 100 -2.60 -3.39 7.67
C VAL A 100 -3.74 -3.43 8.69
N ARG A 101 -4.04 -4.61 9.26
CA ARG A 101 -5.04 -4.73 10.32
C ARG A 101 -4.55 -4.19 11.68
N SER A 102 -3.24 -4.02 11.87
CA SER A 102 -2.65 -3.42 13.08
C SER A 102 -2.35 -1.92 12.96
N LEU A 103 -2.62 -1.31 11.80
CA LEU A 103 -2.26 0.08 11.51
C LEU A 103 -3.37 1.11 11.76
N VAL A 104 -4.55 0.66 12.18
CA VAL A 104 -5.54 1.58 12.76
C VAL A 104 -5.26 1.60 14.27
N PRO A 105 -4.66 2.66 14.83
CA PRO A 105 -4.64 2.81 16.28
C PRO A 105 -6.09 2.85 16.74
N ILE A 106 -6.50 1.81 17.46
CA ILE A 106 -7.61 1.92 18.41
C ILE A 106 -7.23 3.10 19.30
N PRO A 107 -8.09 4.11 19.52
CA PRO A 107 -7.83 5.09 20.55
C PRO A 107 -7.78 4.34 21.88
N CYS A 108 -6.56 4.05 22.35
CA CYS A 108 -6.33 3.69 23.74
C CYS A 108 -6.64 4.94 24.55
N SER A 109 -7.91 5.10 24.91
CA SER A 109 -8.32 5.98 25.99
C SER A 109 -7.70 5.44 27.27
N CYS A 110 -6.43 5.77 27.52
CA CYS A 110 -5.84 5.67 28.84
C CYS A 110 -6.46 6.76 29.72
N THR A 111 -7.70 6.56 30.15
CA THR A 111 -8.22 7.24 31.34
C THR A 111 -7.45 6.68 32.53
N ARG A 112 -6.42 7.43 32.93
CA ARG A 112 -5.69 7.24 34.18
C ARG A 112 -6.66 7.38 35.36
N PRO A 113 -6.91 6.37 36.21
CA PRO A 113 -7.51 6.61 37.50
C PRO A 113 -6.43 7.16 38.44
N ARG A 114 -6.81 8.16 39.23
CA ARG A 114 -6.02 8.66 40.37
C ARG A 114 -6.44 7.91 41.63
#